data_AF-A0A0D3CER1-F1
#
_entry.id   AF-A0A0D3CER1-F1
#
_cell.length_a   1.000
_cell.length_b   1.000
_cell.length_c   1.000
_cell.angle_alpha   90.00
_cell.angle_beta   90.00
_cell.angle_gamma   90.00
#
_symmetry.space_group_name_H-M   'P 1'
#
loop_
_entity.id
_entity.type
_entity.pdbx_description
1 polymer ?
#
loop_
_entity_poly.entity_id
_entity_poly.type
_entity_poly.pdbx_seq_one_letter_code
_entity_poly.pdbx_strand_id
1 'polypeptide(L)'
;METTGVKFLGNQLSFCRPHCDLRWTNIRTPFESWDRSNLIYSKKDERFYLLAPGGKYLCSWDLNFKKDNKPKFLELVLHNIPNLPSSLWKRLDSLCREDHWVESPSGESFLVKWYKFAHVLRIHTSRVMVFREEDTICGKRNMRYTEDIGDLCIFISKGEDICVEARSNKLKPNSILLNGRLFATINNTNNTFGCYEYPEGTPDKIPYSPYWFPSFSS
;
A
#
# COMPACT_ATOMS: atom_id res chain seq x y z
N MET A 1 -4.61 -17.20 16.35
CA MET A 1 -5.49 -17.88 15.37
C MET A 1 -5.15 -17.33 14.01
N GLU A 2 -4.59 -18.12 13.11
CA GLU A 2 -4.34 -17.66 11.74
C GLU A 2 -5.67 -17.60 10.98
N THR A 3 -6.01 -16.43 10.46
CA THR A 3 -7.12 -16.23 9.53
C THR A 3 -6.51 -15.73 8.24
N THR A 4 -6.94 -16.29 7.11
CA THR A 4 -6.45 -15.91 5.79
C THR A 4 -7.56 -15.20 5.03
N GLY A 5 -7.23 -14.09 4.39
CA GLY A 5 -8.15 -13.33 3.54
C GLY A 5 -7.60 -13.21 2.13
N VAL A 6 -8.45 -13.33 1.13
CA VAL A 6 -8.10 -13.15 -0.29
C VAL A 6 -9.13 -12.23 -0.95
N LYS A 7 -8.63 -11.21 -1.65
CA LYS A 7 -9.44 -10.33 -2.49
C LYS A 7 -9.37 -10.82 -3.94
N PHE A 8 -10.53 -11.13 -4.52
CA PHE A 8 -10.65 -11.47 -5.94
C PHE A 8 -10.95 -10.22 -6.77
N LEU A 9 -10.64 -10.28 -8.07
CA LEU A 9 -11.08 -9.30 -9.06
C LEU A 9 -12.61 -9.11 -8.96
N GLY A 10 -13.09 -7.87 -9.10
CA GLY A 10 -14.48 -7.51 -8.87
C GLY A 10 -14.77 -7.19 -7.41
N ASN A 11 -15.99 -7.46 -6.95
CA ASN A 11 -16.45 -7.08 -5.61
C ASN A 11 -16.44 -8.22 -4.58
N GLN A 12 -15.71 -9.32 -4.82
CA GLN A 12 -15.67 -10.47 -3.92
C GLN A 12 -14.44 -10.47 -3.02
N LEU A 13 -14.65 -10.75 -1.74
CA LEU A 13 -13.64 -10.92 -0.70
C LEU A 13 -13.94 -12.24 0.02
N SER A 14 -12.93 -13.08 0.23
CA SER A 14 -13.13 -14.39 0.84
C SER A 14 -12.19 -14.60 2.02
N PHE A 15 -12.73 -15.14 3.11
CA PHE A 15 -11.98 -15.40 4.33
C PHE A 15 -12.03 -16.88 4.70
N CYS A 16 -10.93 -17.41 5.22
CA CYS A 16 -10.81 -18.77 5.72
C CYS A 16 -10.20 -18.75 7.13
N ARG A 17 -10.69 -19.61 8.03
CA ARG A 17 -10.15 -19.81 9.38
C ARG A 17 -9.68 -21.26 9.53
N PRO A 18 -8.44 -21.59 9.10
CA PRO A 18 -7.94 -22.96 9.05
C PRO A 18 -8.14 -23.78 10.33
N HIS A 19 -8.05 -23.14 11.49
CA HIS A 19 -8.14 -23.80 12.81
C HIS A 19 -9.52 -23.76 13.47
N CYS A 20 -10.53 -23.18 12.83
CA CYS A 20 -11.90 -23.11 13.37
C CYS A 20 -12.96 -23.58 12.39
N ASP A 21 -12.88 -23.13 11.14
CA ASP A 21 -13.81 -23.49 10.08
C ASP A 21 -13.06 -23.40 8.74
N LEU A 22 -12.84 -24.56 8.12
CA LEU A 22 -12.17 -24.66 6.81
C LEU A 22 -13.04 -24.10 5.67
N ARG A 23 -14.28 -23.69 5.96
CA ARG A 23 -15.18 -23.09 4.97
C ARG A 23 -14.77 -21.65 4.66
N TRP A 24 -14.69 -21.37 3.37
CA TRP A 24 -14.54 -20.00 2.87
C TRP A 24 -15.83 -19.22 3.08
N THR A 25 -15.73 -18.08 3.76
CA THR A 25 -16.82 -17.12 3.90
C THR A 25 -16.64 -16.04 2.85
N ASN A 26 -17.63 -15.89 1.95
CA ASN A 26 -17.61 -14.88 0.89
C ASN A 26 -18.36 -13.63 1.34
N ILE A 27 -17.72 -12.48 1.19
CA ILE A 27 -18.24 -11.16 1.52
C ILE A 27 -18.16 -10.30 0.26
N ARG A 28 -19.22 -9.51 0.01
CA ARG A 28 -19.20 -8.51 -1.04
C ARG A 28 -18.59 -7.22 -0.50
N THR A 29 -17.59 -6.70 -1.20
CA THR A 29 -17.00 -5.41 -0.90
C THR A 29 -17.99 -4.30 -1.29
N PRO A 30 -18.23 -3.28 -0.44
CA PRO A 30 -19.23 -2.24 -0.72
C PRO A 30 -19.03 -1.39 -1.98
N PHE A 31 -17.84 -1.33 -2.58
CA PHE A 31 -17.60 -0.59 -3.83
C PHE A 31 -17.19 -1.53 -4.96
N GLU A 32 -17.72 -1.28 -6.16
CA GLU A 32 -17.38 -2.03 -7.38
C GLU A 32 -16.01 -1.66 -7.93
N SER A 33 -15.58 -0.41 -7.76
CA SER A 33 -14.32 0.12 -8.30
C SER A 33 -13.06 -0.28 -7.50
N TRP A 34 -13.09 -1.42 -6.82
CA TRP A 34 -12.06 -1.87 -5.88
C TRP A 34 -11.06 -2.88 -6.46
N ASP A 35 -11.10 -3.08 -7.78
CA ASP A 35 -10.31 -4.07 -8.49
C ASP A 35 -8.78 -3.94 -8.28
N ARG A 36 -8.31 -2.80 -7.77
CA ARG A 36 -6.90 -2.48 -7.56
C ARG A 36 -6.48 -2.30 -6.11
N SER A 37 -7.38 -2.50 -5.14
CA SER A 37 -7.02 -2.32 -3.73
C SER A 37 -6.54 -3.63 -3.11
N ASN A 38 -5.36 -3.56 -2.50
CA ASN A 38 -4.77 -4.68 -1.78
C ASN A 38 -5.47 -4.87 -0.42
N LEU A 39 -5.79 -6.13 -0.10
CA LEU A 39 -6.28 -6.53 1.21
C LEU A 39 -5.07 -6.75 2.12
N ILE A 40 -5.06 -6.10 3.28
CA ILE A 40 -3.94 -6.17 4.22
C ILE A 40 -4.44 -6.62 5.57
N TYR A 41 -3.72 -7.52 6.20
CA TYR A 41 -3.96 -7.90 7.58
C TYR A 41 -3.12 -7.04 8.52
N SER A 42 -3.77 -6.29 9.40
CA SER A 42 -3.13 -5.56 10.49
C SER A 42 -2.97 -6.50 11.68
N LYS A 43 -1.72 -6.73 12.09
CA LYS A 43 -1.41 -7.49 13.30
C LYS A 43 -1.76 -6.68 14.54
N LYS A 44 -1.52 -5.35 14.49
CA LYS A 44 -1.84 -4.41 15.57
C LYS A 44 -3.32 -4.40 15.91
N ASP A 45 -4.19 -4.33 14.89
CA ASP A 45 -5.64 -4.19 15.10
C ASP A 45 -6.39 -5.53 15.04
N GLU A 46 -5.69 -6.64 14.73
CA GLU A 46 -6.26 -7.97 14.47
C GLU A 46 -7.41 -7.94 13.45
N ARG A 47 -7.21 -7.22 12.35
CA ARG A 47 -8.27 -6.93 11.36
C ARG A 47 -7.73 -6.94 9.94
N PHE A 48 -8.61 -7.27 9.01
CA PHE A 48 -8.36 -7.04 7.60
C PHE A 48 -8.78 -5.64 7.21
N TYR A 49 -7.93 -4.95 6.48
CA TYR A 49 -8.17 -3.63 5.92
C TYR A 49 -8.16 -3.68 4.40
N LEU A 50 -9.06 -2.91 3.80
CA LEU A 50 -9.09 -2.64 2.37
C LEU A 50 -9.17 -1.13 2.16
N LEU A 51 -8.21 -0.56 1.43
CA LEU A 51 -8.17 0.87 1.16
C LEU A 51 -9.18 1.25 0.10
N ALA A 52 -10.13 2.13 0.42
CA ALA A 52 -11.12 2.66 -0.51
C ALA A 52 -10.46 3.38 -1.70
N PRO A 53 -11.06 3.33 -2.91
CA PRO A 53 -10.53 4.06 -4.05
C PRO A 53 -10.39 5.54 -3.71
N GLY A 54 -9.26 6.12 -4.09
CA GLY A 54 -8.91 7.50 -3.75
C GLY A 54 -8.27 7.70 -2.37
N GLY A 55 -8.16 6.64 -1.55
CA GLY A 55 -7.38 6.64 -0.33
C GLY A 55 -7.90 7.56 0.76
N LYS A 56 -9.23 7.70 0.87
CA LYS A 56 -9.92 8.50 1.91
C LYS A 56 -10.50 7.67 3.05
N TYR A 57 -10.78 6.39 2.80
CA TYR A 57 -11.39 5.51 3.79
C TYR A 57 -10.66 4.17 3.80
N LEU A 58 -10.53 3.57 4.98
CA LEU A 58 -10.21 2.16 5.16
C LEU A 58 -11.48 1.42 5.55
N CYS A 59 -11.72 0.30 4.89
CA CYS A 59 -12.77 -0.63 5.28
C CYS A 59 -12.13 -1.74 6.09
N SER A 60 -12.72 -2.06 7.24
CA SER A 60 -12.20 -3.08 8.14
C SER A 60 -13.20 -4.19 8.40
N TRP A 61 -12.69 -5.41 8.49
CA TRP A 61 -13.43 -6.60 8.89
C TRP A 61 -12.76 -7.24 10.10
N ASP A 62 -13.55 -7.56 11.11
CA ASP A 62 -13.06 -8.34 12.26
C ASP A 62 -12.89 -9.82 11.90
N LEU A 63 -12.10 -10.52 12.70
CA LEU A 63 -11.88 -11.97 12.55
C LEU A 63 -13.12 -12.81 12.88
N ASN A 64 -14.17 -12.18 13.43
CA ASN A 64 -15.34 -12.87 13.96
C ASN A 64 -16.59 -12.53 13.15
N PHE A 65 -16.53 -12.93 11.87
CA PHE A 65 -17.53 -12.80 10.79
C PHE A 65 -18.93 -13.38 11.07
N LYS A 66 -19.32 -13.59 12.33
CA LYS A 66 -20.58 -14.22 12.73
C LYS A 66 -21.67 -13.22 13.14
N LYS A 67 -21.33 -11.96 13.45
CA LYS A 67 -22.29 -11.00 14.05
C LYS A 67 -22.76 -9.88 13.15
N ASP A 68 -21.94 -9.41 12.21
CA ASP A 68 -22.35 -8.42 11.21
C ASP A 68 -21.33 -8.44 10.07
N ASN A 69 -21.71 -8.89 8.88
CA ASN A 69 -20.79 -8.98 7.72
C ASN A 69 -20.50 -7.60 7.09
N LYS A 70 -20.93 -6.52 7.74
CA LYS A 70 -20.77 -5.15 7.26
C LYS A 70 -19.39 -4.62 7.62
N PRO A 71 -18.65 -4.06 6.65
CA PRO A 71 -17.38 -3.42 6.94
C PRO A 71 -17.59 -2.20 7.83
N LYS A 72 -16.65 -1.98 8.74
CA LYS A 72 -16.54 -0.69 9.44
C LYS A 72 -15.67 0.23 8.61
N PHE A 73 -16.13 1.46 8.44
CA PHE A 73 -15.40 2.49 7.72
C PHE A 73 -14.59 3.34 8.69
N LEU A 74 -13.34 3.57 8.34
CA LEU A 74 -12.40 4.43 9.05
C LEU A 74 -11.96 5.53 8.09
N GLU A 75 -12.22 6.79 8.43
CA GLU A 75 -11.81 7.93 7.61
C GLU A 75 -10.31 8.21 7.79
N LEU A 76 -9.58 8.39 6.70
CA LEU A 76 -8.18 8.82 6.72
C LEU A 76 -8.13 10.34 6.60
N VAL A 77 -7.75 11.01 7.68
CA VAL A 77 -7.64 12.47 7.74
C VAL A 77 -6.17 12.85 7.53
N LEU A 78 -5.87 13.48 6.40
CA LEU A 78 -4.51 13.83 6.01
C LEU A 78 -4.13 15.22 6.53
N HIS A 79 -3.02 15.30 7.26
CA HIS A 79 -2.49 16.52 7.86
C HIS A 79 -1.11 16.89 7.30
N ASN A 80 -0.74 18.15 7.47
CA ASN A 80 0.56 18.72 7.08
C ASN A 80 0.94 18.46 5.61
N ILE A 81 -0.06 18.41 4.74
CA ILE A 81 0.15 18.27 3.29
C ILE A 81 1.09 19.40 2.83
N PRO A 82 2.17 19.08 2.09
CA PRO A 82 3.14 20.09 1.70
C PRO A 82 2.48 21.19 0.89
N ASN A 83 2.85 22.45 1.16
CA ASN A 83 2.35 23.60 0.42
C ASN A 83 2.99 23.64 -0.97
N LEU A 84 2.38 22.96 -1.93
CA LEU A 84 2.89 22.91 -3.31
C LEU A 84 2.33 24.07 -4.15
N PRO A 85 3.10 24.60 -5.10
CA PRO A 85 2.60 25.58 -6.07
C PRO A 85 1.40 25.03 -6.85
N SER A 86 0.46 25.90 -7.22
CA SER A 86 -0.75 25.50 -7.96
C SER A 86 -0.43 24.80 -9.30
N SER A 87 0.66 25.16 -9.96
CA SER A 87 1.12 24.50 -11.20
C SER A 87 1.53 23.05 -10.94
N LEU A 88 2.13 22.76 -9.79
CA LEU A 88 2.54 21.42 -9.39
C LEU A 88 1.32 20.58 -8.97
N TRP A 89 0.34 21.18 -8.29
CA TRP A 89 -0.95 20.53 -8.01
C TRP A 89 -1.67 20.12 -9.30
N LYS A 90 -1.85 21.05 -10.24
CA LYS A 90 -2.43 20.76 -11.56
C LYS A 90 -1.68 19.64 -12.27
N ARG A 91 -0.33 19.62 -12.15
CA ARG A 91 0.47 18.53 -12.70
C ARG A 91 0.16 17.20 -12.01
N LEU A 92 0.11 17.15 -10.67
CA LEU A 92 -0.24 15.94 -9.92
C LEU A 92 -1.64 15.42 -10.24
N ASP A 93 -2.62 16.31 -10.41
CA ASP A 93 -4.01 15.95 -10.76
C ASP A 93 -4.11 15.32 -12.15
N SER A 94 -3.18 15.64 -13.06
CA SER A 94 -3.08 15.00 -14.37
C SER A 94 -2.41 13.61 -14.34
N LEU A 95 -1.78 13.23 -13.22
CA LEU A 95 -1.08 11.95 -13.08
C LEU A 95 -2.04 10.82 -12.71
N CYS A 96 -1.66 9.59 -13.10
CA CYS A 96 -2.26 8.42 -12.49
C CYS A 96 -1.79 8.32 -11.04
N ARG A 97 -2.72 8.21 -10.09
CA ARG A 97 -2.43 8.00 -8.68
C ARG A 97 -2.79 6.59 -8.24
N GLU A 98 -1.88 5.96 -7.53
CA GLU A 98 -2.15 4.73 -6.76
C GLU A 98 -1.94 5.03 -5.28
N ASP A 99 -2.88 4.58 -4.46
CA ASP A 99 -2.86 4.76 -3.01
C ASP A 99 -2.62 3.38 -2.38
N HIS A 100 -1.61 3.29 -1.51
CA HIS A 100 -1.16 2.05 -0.87
C HIS A 100 -1.16 2.22 0.64
N TRP A 101 -1.76 1.28 1.35
CA TRP A 101 -1.73 1.23 2.81
C TRP A 101 -0.67 0.20 3.23
N VAL A 102 0.15 0.46 4.24
CA VAL A 102 1.17 -0.51 4.69
C VAL A 102 1.33 -0.42 6.21
N GLU A 103 1.53 -1.55 6.87
CA GLU A 103 1.86 -1.63 8.30
C GLU A 103 3.32 -2.08 8.48
N SER A 104 4.07 -1.40 9.34
CA SER A 104 5.44 -1.75 9.68
C SER A 104 5.50 -2.93 10.66
N PRO A 105 6.67 -3.57 10.82
CA PRO A 105 6.86 -4.59 11.85
C PRO A 105 6.58 -4.10 13.27
N SER A 106 6.77 -2.80 13.54
CA SER A 106 6.47 -2.13 14.81
C SER A 106 4.98 -1.83 15.02
N GLY A 107 4.13 -2.04 14.01
CA GLY A 107 2.70 -1.69 14.05
C GLY A 107 2.40 -0.23 13.73
N GLU A 108 3.38 0.53 13.23
CA GLU A 108 3.12 1.85 12.64
C GLU A 108 2.47 1.69 11.27
N SER A 109 1.49 2.53 10.97
CA SER A 109 0.83 2.47 9.67
C SER A 109 1.19 3.65 8.77
N PHE A 110 1.27 3.37 7.47
CA PHE A 110 1.62 4.35 6.45
C PHE A 110 0.60 4.32 5.31
N LEU A 111 0.20 5.50 4.85
CA LEU A 111 -0.47 5.68 3.57
C LEU A 111 0.53 6.26 2.57
N VAL A 112 0.81 5.53 1.50
CA VAL A 112 1.71 5.93 0.43
C VAL A 112 0.90 6.29 -0.80
N LYS A 113 0.96 7.56 -1.22
CA LYS A 113 0.35 8.03 -2.47
C LYS A 113 1.42 8.11 -3.54
N TRP A 114 1.33 7.23 -4.53
CA TRP A 114 2.26 7.15 -5.64
C TRP A 114 1.66 7.74 -6.91
N TYR A 115 2.23 8.86 -7.36
CA TYR A 115 1.83 9.57 -8.58
C TYR A 115 2.78 9.21 -9.73
N LYS A 116 2.22 8.69 -10.82
CA LYS A 116 2.93 8.20 -12.02
C LYS A 116 2.58 9.05 -13.25
N PHE A 117 3.60 9.51 -13.98
CA PHE A 117 3.40 10.11 -15.30
C PHE A 117 3.35 9.01 -16.36
N ALA A 118 2.19 8.87 -17.03
CA ALA A 118 1.99 7.94 -18.12
C ALA A 118 2.00 8.69 -19.46
N HIS A 119 3.18 9.02 -19.98
CA HIS A 119 3.30 9.43 -21.38
C HIS A 119 4.00 8.31 -22.16
N VAL A 120 3.17 7.59 -22.90
CA VAL A 120 3.30 6.52 -23.92
C VAL A 120 4.57 5.64 -23.94
N LEU A 121 5.79 6.09 -23.62
CA LEU A 121 6.99 5.25 -23.72
C LEU A 121 8.05 5.43 -22.61
N ARG A 122 7.96 6.43 -21.71
CA ARG A 122 8.97 6.62 -20.65
C ARG A 122 8.36 7.23 -19.37
N ILE A 123 8.55 6.56 -18.22
CA ILE A 123 8.20 7.12 -16.89
C ILE A 123 9.28 8.15 -16.55
N HIS A 124 9.02 9.41 -16.88
CA HIS A 124 10.01 10.49 -16.63
C HIS A 124 9.99 11.01 -15.19
N THR A 125 8.87 10.91 -14.49
CA THR A 125 8.76 11.37 -13.10
C THR A 125 7.78 10.50 -12.32
N SER A 126 8.24 9.97 -11.18
CA SER A 126 7.38 9.42 -10.14
C SER A 126 7.51 10.29 -8.92
N ARG A 127 6.38 10.65 -8.30
CA ARG A 127 6.39 11.33 -7.00
C ARG A 127 5.66 10.47 -5.99
N VAL A 128 6.23 10.38 -4.80
CA VAL A 128 5.61 9.69 -3.68
C VAL A 128 5.36 10.68 -2.56
N MET A 129 4.20 10.55 -1.92
CA MET A 129 3.88 11.21 -0.66
C MET A 129 3.58 10.13 0.37
N VAL A 130 4.21 10.21 1.53
CA VAL A 130 3.95 9.28 2.63
C VAL A 130 3.26 10.02 3.76
N PHE A 131 2.24 9.38 4.32
CA PHE A 131 1.59 9.83 5.53
C PHE A 131 1.74 8.75 6.60
N ARG A 132 2.28 9.11 7.77
CA ARG A 132 2.42 8.24 8.93
C ARG A 132 1.22 8.43 9.86
N GLU A 133 0.72 7.33 10.42
CA GLU A 133 -0.34 7.35 11.44
C GLU A 133 0.14 8.10 12.70
N GLU A 134 -0.66 9.04 13.19
CA GLU A 134 -0.45 9.70 14.49
C GLU A 134 -1.34 9.07 15.56
N ASP A 135 -2.66 9.14 15.35
CA ASP A 135 -3.65 8.57 16.26
C ASP A 135 -4.93 8.18 15.53
N THR A 136 -5.81 7.45 16.23
CA THR A 136 -7.14 7.10 15.76
C THR A 136 -8.17 7.56 16.78
N ILE A 137 -9.02 8.53 16.42
CA ILE A 137 -10.04 9.13 17.30
C ILE A 137 -11.41 9.04 16.60
N CYS A 138 -12.40 8.48 17.30
CA CYS A 138 -13.81 8.44 16.86
C CYS A 138 -14.04 7.91 15.42
N GLY A 139 -13.30 6.88 15.00
CA GLY A 139 -13.42 6.32 13.64
C GLY A 139 -12.72 7.14 12.56
N LYS A 140 -11.84 8.07 12.95
CA LYS A 140 -10.95 8.81 12.08
C LYS A 140 -9.51 8.47 12.45
N ARG A 141 -8.70 8.11 11.45
CA ARG A 141 -7.27 7.88 11.61
C ARG A 141 -6.53 9.09 11.05
N ASN A 142 -5.84 9.80 11.94
CA ASN A 142 -5.07 10.98 11.61
C ASN A 142 -3.73 10.55 11.03
N MET A 143 -3.43 11.07 9.85
CA MET A 143 -2.27 10.69 9.04
C MET A 143 -1.46 11.95 8.72
N ARG A 144 -0.27 12.09 9.29
CA ARG A 144 0.61 13.23 9.05
C ARG A 144 1.56 12.97 7.89
N TYR A 145 1.67 13.90 6.96
CA TYR A 145 2.71 13.87 5.93
C TYR A 145 4.11 13.81 6.55
N THR A 146 4.96 12.92 6.03
CA THR A 146 6.37 12.81 6.44
C THR A 146 7.28 12.55 5.25
N GLU A 147 8.48 13.11 5.32
CA GLU A 147 9.61 12.81 4.42
C GLU A 147 10.61 11.85 5.07
N ASP A 148 10.32 11.41 6.30
CA ASP A 148 11.16 10.48 7.05
C ASP A 148 10.31 9.35 7.65
N ILE A 149 10.49 8.16 7.12
CA ILE A 149 9.90 6.92 7.66
C ILE A 149 10.85 6.22 8.65
N GLY A 150 12.02 6.78 8.95
CA GLY A 150 12.98 6.25 9.90
C GLY A 150 13.78 5.06 9.36
N ASP A 151 14.03 4.06 10.20
CA ASP A 151 14.78 2.84 9.83
C ASP A 151 13.94 1.82 9.06
N LEU A 152 13.01 2.30 8.23
CA LEU A 152 12.08 1.49 7.48
C LEU A 152 12.38 1.55 5.97
N CYS A 153 11.96 0.49 5.29
CA CYS A 153 11.92 0.40 3.85
C CYS A 153 10.56 -0.12 3.41
N ILE A 154 9.88 0.61 2.52
CA ILE A 154 8.55 0.24 2.01
C ILE A 154 8.67 -0.25 0.58
N PHE A 155 8.13 -1.42 0.32
CA PHE A 155 8.09 -2.09 -0.97
C PHE A 155 6.67 -2.07 -1.49
N ILE A 156 6.45 -1.41 -2.63
CA ILE A 156 5.14 -1.34 -3.28
C ILE A 156 5.18 -2.20 -4.54
N SER A 157 4.20 -3.08 -4.71
CA SER A 157 4.08 -3.94 -5.88
C SER A 157 2.66 -4.08 -6.40
N LYS A 158 2.51 -4.85 -7.48
CA LYS A 158 1.19 -5.27 -7.96
C LYS A 158 0.58 -6.42 -7.16
N GLY A 159 1.35 -7.07 -6.30
CA GLY A 159 0.91 -8.18 -5.48
C GLY A 159 0.63 -7.71 -4.05
N GLU A 160 1.66 -7.77 -3.21
CA GLU A 160 1.60 -7.35 -1.82
C GLU A 160 2.58 -6.20 -1.57
N ASP A 161 2.15 -5.26 -0.73
CA ASP A 161 2.98 -4.15 -0.27
C ASP A 161 3.54 -4.52 1.10
N ILE A 162 4.85 -4.35 1.28
CA ILE A 162 5.57 -4.85 2.46
C ILE A 162 6.37 -3.70 3.07
N CYS A 163 6.36 -3.58 4.39
CA CYS A 163 7.27 -2.71 5.13
C CYS A 163 8.21 -3.56 5.98
N VAL A 164 9.51 -3.27 5.93
CA VAL A 164 10.54 -3.98 6.70
C VAL A 164 11.50 -3.01 7.36
N GLU A 165 12.17 -3.47 8.41
CA GLU A 165 13.31 -2.75 8.98
C GLU A 165 14.48 -2.75 8.01
N ALA A 166 15.04 -1.57 7.73
CA ALA A 166 16.05 -1.40 6.72
C ALA A 166 17.38 -2.03 7.15
N ARG A 167 17.89 -1.72 8.35
CA ARG A 167 19.20 -2.23 8.82
C ARG A 167 19.22 -3.74 8.96
N SER A 168 18.17 -4.32 9.52
CA SER A 168 18.00 -5.77 9.67
C SER A 168 18.07 -6.50 8.32
N ASN A 169 17.70 -5.83 7.22
CA ASN A 169 17.70 -6.36 5.86
C ASN A 169 18.85 -5.83 4.96
N LYS A 170 19.83 -5.12 5.53
CA LYS A 170 20.93 -4.48 4.78
C LYS A 170 20.45 -3.54 3.66
N LEU A 171 19.27 -2.92 3.86
CA LEU A 171 18.67 -1.95 2.96
C LEU A 171 19.00 -0.53 3.40
N LYS A 172 18.74 0.43 2.52
CA LYS A 172 18.87 1.84 2.84
C LYS A 172 17.67 2.31 3.67
N PRO A 173 17.88 2.91 4.86
CA PRO A 173 16.81 3.53 5.64
C PRO A 173 16.08 4.64 4.87
N ASN A 174 14.86 4.95 5.30
CA ASN A 174 14.01 5.98 4.71
C ASN A 174 13.84 5.87 3.18
N SER A 175 13.60 4.64 2.69
CA SER A 175 13.48 4.37 1.25
C SER A 175 12.19 3.66 0.88
N ILE A 176 11.73 3.92 -0.34
CA ILE A 176 10.55 3.32 -0.93
C ILE A 176 10.95 2.70 -2.26
N LEU A 177 10.74 1.40 -2.40
CA LEU A 177 10.98 0.65 -3.62
C LEU A 177 9.65 0.39 -4.31
N LEU A 178 9.55 0.88 -5.54
CA LEU A 178 8.34 0.86 -6.35
C LEU A 178 8.54 -0.14 -7.49
N ASN A 179 7.70 -1.17 -7.52
CA ASN A 179 7.69 -2.18 -8.58
C ASN A 179 6.47 -1.96 -9.50
N GLY A 180 6.70 -1.18 -10.56
CA GLY A 180 5.67 -0.78 -11.54
C GLY A 180 5.91 -1.38 -12.93
N ARG A 181 5.97 -0.53 -13.96
CA ARG A 181 6.56 -0.91 -15.27
C ARG A 181 8.09 -0.81 -15.25
N LEU A 182 8.62 -0.06 -14.30
CA LEU A 182 10.04 0.08 -14.01
C LEU A 182 10.21 -0.07 -12.51
N PHE A 183 11.39 -0.54 -12.10
CA PHE A 183 11.80 -0.52 -10.71
C PHE A 183 12.37 0.85 -10.36
N ALA A 184 11.78 1.52 -9.38
CA ALA A 184 12.27 2.79 -8.89
C ALA A 184 12.54 2.73 -7.40
N THR A 185 13.72 3.19 -6.99
CA THR A 185 14.04 3.45 -5.59
C THR A 185 13.97 4.94 -5.36
N ILE A 186 13.14 5.34 -4.39
CA ILE A 186 13.03 6.73 -3.93
C ILE A 186 13.55 6.79 -2.51
N ASN A 187 14.60 7.58 -2.31
CA ASN A 187 15.03 7.98 -0.98
C ASN A 187 14.35 9.30 -0.64
N ASN A 188 13.49 9.31 0.39
CA ASN A 188 12.69 10.49 0.70
C ASN A 188 13.55 11.70 1.12
N THR A 189 14.69 11.48 1.79
CA THR A 189 15.55 12.59 2.28
C THR A 189 16.19 13.40 1.16
N ASN A 190 16.58 12.75 0.06
CA ASN A 190 17.32 13.39 -1.04
C ASN A 190 16.50 13.49 -2.33
N ASN A 191 15.22 13.08 -2.29
CA ASN A 191 14.35 12.90 -3.46
C ASN A 191 15.09 12.22 -4.64
N THR A 192 16.00 11.29 -4.33
CA THR A 192 16.86 10.65 -5.32
C THR A 192 16.08 9.53 -5.96
N PHE A 193 15.93 9.61 -7.28
CA PHE A 193 15.22 8.64 -8.10
C PHE A 193 16.25 7.76 -8.80
N GLY A 194 16.40 6.51 -8.33
CA GLY A 194 17.14 5.49 -9.05
C GLY A 194 16.17 4.62 -9.83
N CYS A 195 16.17 4.71 -11.16
CA CYS A 195 15.44 3.78 -12.01
C CYS A 195 16.38 2.65 -12.41
N TYR A 196 16.03 1.41 -12.10
CA TYR A 196 16.70 0.29 -12.74
C TYR A 196 16.09 0.12 -14.13
N GLU A 197 16.87 0.49 -15.14
CA GLU A 197 16.55 0.15 -16.52
C GLU A 197 16.89 -1.32 -16.73
N TYR A 198 15.96 -2.06 -17.32
CA TYR A 198 16.19 -3.46 -17.64
C TYR A 198 17.39 -3.59 -18.59
N PRO A 199 18.25 -4.62 -18.42
CA PRO A 199 19.35 -4.87 -19.35
C PRO A 199 18.85 -4.94 -20.80
N GLU A 200 19.67 -4.46 -21.72
CA GLU A 200 19.39 -4.51 -23.16
C GLU A 200 19.12 -5.97 -23.58
N GLY A 201 17.96 -6.25 -24.18
CA GLY A 201 17.51 -7.60 -24.52
C GLY A 201 16.53 -8.25 -23.53
N THR A 202 16.16 -7.56 -22.44
CA THR A 202 15.04 -8.00 -21.59
C THR A 202 13.72 -7.93 -22.39
N PRO A 203 12.88 -8.98 -22.39
CA PRO A 203 11.62 -8.97 -23.13
C PRO A 203 10.73 -7.78 -22.73
N ASP A 204 10.10 -7.10 -23.70
CA ASP A 204 9.15 -5.99 -23.49
C ASP A 204 8.03 -6.31 -22.49
N LYS A 205 7.75 -7.61 -22.33
CA LYS A 205 6.91 -8.18 -21.28
C LYS A 205 7.72 -9.24 -20.55
N ILE A 206 8.18 -8.92 -19.34
CA ILE A 206 8.51 -9.98 -18.38
C ILE A 206 7.17 -10.66 -18.05
N PRO A 207 6.99 -11.96 -18.34
CA PRO A 207 5.70 -12.63 -18.19
C PRO A 207 5.21 -12.65 -16.73
N TYR A 208 6.13 -12.46 -15.78
CA TYR A 208 5.86 -12.40 -14.35
C TYR A 208 6.50 -11.14 -13.76
N SER A 209 5.66 -10.26 -13.21
CA SER A 209 6.15 -9.18 -12.36
C SER A 209 6.87 -9.82 -11.16
N PRO A 210 8.10 -9.42 -10.82
CA PRO A 210 8.79 -9.98 -9.67
C PRO A 210 7.99 -9.71 -8.41
N TYR A 211 7.68 -10.74 -7.64
CA TYR A 211 7.03 -10.60 -6.34
C TYR A 211 8.10 -10.29 -5.30
N TRP A 212 7.76 -9.47 -4.31
CA TRP A 212 8.62 -9.32 -3.15
C TRP A 212 8.53 -10.61 -2.35
N PHE A 213 9.61 -11.38 -2.32
CA PHE A 213 9.72 -12.47 -1.38
C PHE A 213 10.16 -11.86 -0.04
N PRO A 214 9.37 -12.01 1.03
CA PRO A 214 9.88 -11.69 2.35
C PRO A 214 11.15 -12.53 2.58
N SER A 215 12.16 -11.92 3.19
CA SER A 215 13.35 -12.66 3.62
C SER A 215 12.89 -13.81 4.53
N PHE A 216 13.06 -15.05 4.09
CA PHE A 216 12.92 -16.20 4.98
C PHE A 216 14.02 -16.08 6.04
N SER A 217 13.64 -15.77 7.27
CA SER A 217 14.53 -16.00 8.41
C SER A 217 14.65 -17.51 8.58
N SER A 218 15.81 -18.06 8.23
CA SER A 218 16.26 -19.38 8.65
C SER A 218 16.63 -19.38 10.14
#